data_AF-R7FJZ5-F1
#
_entry.id   AF-R7FJZ5-F1
#
_cell.length_a   1.000
_cell.length_b   1.000
_cell.length_c   1.000
_cell.angle_alpha   90.00
_cell.angle_beta   90.00
_cell.angle_gamma   90.00
#
_symmetry.space_group_name_H-M   'P 1'
#
loop_
_entity.id
_entity.type
_entity.pdbx_description
1 polymer ?
#
loop_
_entity_poly.entity_id
_entity_poly.type
_entity_poly.pdbx_seq_one_letter_code
_entity_poly.pdbx_strand_id
1 'polypeptide(L)'
;MEIVRTILTVIYFIIALVVIILALIQTKDDSGLSQTITGSSTSNFYEKNKGRTKEGKQKRMMVISSIVFGVLTLVLGILYLA
;
A
#
# COMPACT_ATOMS: atom_id res chain seq x y z
N MET A 1 -14.32 -27.79 4.57
CA MET A 1 -13.06 -27.06 4.32
C MET A 1 -12.99 -26.45 2.93
N GLU A 2 -13.41 -27.16 1.87
CA GLU A 2 -13.38 -26.61 0.50
C GLU A 2 -14.20 -25.32 0.33
N ILE A 3 -15.45 -25.28 0.78
CA ILE A 3 -16.31 -24.08 0.62
C ILE A 3 -15.67 -22.84 1.29
N VAL A 4 -15.10 -23.01 2.49
CA VAL A 4 -14.40 -21.94 3.22
C VAL A 4 -13.14 -21.50 2.46
N ARG A 5 -12.35 -22.44 1.96
CA ARG A 5 -11.17 -22.16 1.11
C ARG A 5 -11.58 -21.37 -0.13
N THR A 6 -12.63 -21.78 -0.83
CA THR A 6 -13.13 -21.11 -2.04
C THR A 6 -13.57 -19.67 -1.74
N ILE A 7 -14.34 -19.44 -0.67
CA ILE A 7 -14.78 -18.10 -0.29
C ILE A 7 -13.58 -17.20 0.04
N LEU A 8 -12.61 -17.70 0.82
CA LEU A 8 -11.40 -16.94 1.17
C LEU A 8 -10.55 -16.64 -0.07
N THR A 9 -10.43 -17.58 -1.00
CA THR A 9 -9.70 -17.38 -2.26
C THR A 9 -10.37 -16.32 -3.14
N VAL A 10 -11.71 -16.29 -3.22
CA VAL A 10 -12.44 -15.24 -3.97
C VAL A 10 -12.21 -13.86 -3.33
N ILE A 11 -12.32 -13.77 -2.00
CA ILE A 11 -12.06 -12.51 -1.27
C ILE A 11 -10.61 -12.05 -1.48
N TYR A 12 -9.66 -12.97 -1.40
CA TYR A 12 -8.24 -12.70 -1.64
C TYR A 12 -7.99 -12.17 -3.05
N PHE A 13 -8.64 -12.76 -4.06
CA PHE A 13 -8.53 -12.30 -5.44
C PHE A 13 -9.04 -10.87 -5.63
N ILE A 14 -10.17 -10.52 -5.00
CA ILE A 14 -10.71 -9.15 -5.04
C ILE A 14 -9.74 -8.16 -4.38
N ILE A 15 -9.19 -8.51 -3.20
CA ILE A 15 -8.21 -7.67 -2.50
C ILE A 15 -6.94 -7.51 -3.33
N ALA A 16 -6.48 -8.56 -4.01
CA ALA A 16 -5.33 -8.50 -4.92
C ALA A 16 -5.55 -7.47 -6.03
N LEU A 17 -6.73 -7.49 -6.68
CA LEU A 17 -7.08 -6.52 -7.72
C LEU A 17 -7.08 -5.09 -7.19
N VAL A 18 -7.63 -4.86 -6.00
CA VAL A 18 -7.63 -3.53 -5.37
C VAL A 18 -6.20 -3.06 -5.10
N VAL A 19 -5.33 -3.92 -4.57
CA VAL A 19 -3.93 -3.60 -4.33
C VAL A 19 -3.20 -3.26 -5.62
N ILE A 20 -3.43 -4.02 -6.71
CA ILE A 20 -2.84 -3.75 -8.02
C ILE A 20 -3.26 -2.37 -8.53
N ILE A 21 -4.56 -2.06 -8.51
CA ILE A 21 -5.07 -0.75 -8.96
C ILE A 21 -4.47 0.38 -8.12
N LEU A 22 -4.43 0.23 -6.79
CA LEU A 22 -3.83 1.21 -5.90
C LEU A 22 -2.33 1.41 -6.15
N ALA A 23 -1.61 0.34 -6.47
CA ALA A 23 -0.20 0.38 -6.82
C ALA A 23 0.06 1.09 -8.16
N LEU A 24 -0.79 0.86 -9.16
CA LEU A 24 -0.70 1.54 -10.46
C LEU A 24 -0.99 3.04 -10.36
N ILE A 25 -1.93 3.45 -9.52
CA ILE A 25 -2.26 4.86 -9.28
C ILE A 25 -1.27 5.50 -8.29
N GLN A 26 -0.34 4.74 -7.70
CA GLN A 26 0.57 5.29 -6.71
C GLN A 26 1.57 6.27 -7.36
N THR A 27 1.39 7.57 -7.11
CA THR A 27 2.37 8.60 -7.50
C THR A 27 3.72 8.33 -6.85
N LYS A 28 4.79 8.30 -7.68
CA LYS A 28 6.17 8.26 -7.19
C LYS A 28 6.43 9.60 -6.50
N ASP A 29 7.08 9.56 -5.33
CA ASP A 29 7.54 10.83 -4.77
C ASP A 29 8.63 11.32 -5.70
N ASP A 30 8.37 12.39 -6.45
CA ASP A 30 9.44 13.15 -7.09
C ASP A 30 10.26 13.76 -5.96
N SER A 31 11.24 13.00 -5.48
CA SER A 31 12.39 13.55 -4.75
C SER A 31 13.24 14.30 -5.76
N GLY A 32 12.66 15.39 -6.29
CA GLY A 32 13.31 16.22 -7.28
C GLY A 32 14.61 16.75 -6.70
N LEU A 33 15.66 16.71 -7.54
CA LEU A 33 16.99 17.30 -7.39
C LEU A 33 17.02 18.67 -6.66
N SER A 34 15.91 19.39 -6.68
CA SER A 34 15.63 20.61 -5.93
C SER A 34 15.80 20.47 -4.40
N GLN A 35 15.48 19.33 -3.77
CA GLN A 35 15.67 19.10 -2.32
C GLN A 35 17.15 18.96 -1.93
N THR A 36 18.00 18.44 -2.83
CA THR A 36 19.44 18.28 -2.60
C THR A 36 20.21 19.58 -2.88
N ILE A 37 19.77 20.38 -3.86
CA ILE A 37 20.43 21.64 -4.26
C ILE A 37 20.10 22.81 -3.33
N THR A 38 18.90 22.84 -2.73
CA THR A 38 18.44 24.01 -1.94
C THR A 38 18.88 24.00 -0.47
N GLY A 39 19.66 23.02 -0.03
CA GLY A 39 20.25 22.98 1.31
C GLY A 39 19.24 23.24 2.43
N SER A 40 18.49 22.21 2.82
CA SER A 40 17.73 22.14 4.09
C SER A 40 17.22 23.49 4.61
N SER A 41 16.32 24.15 3.87
CA SER A 41 15.69 25.37 4.39
C SER A 41 14.60 25.01 5.40
N THR A 42 15.06 24.75 6.63
CA THR A 42 14.47 25.00 7.98
C THR A 42 13.01 24.66 8.32
N SER A 43 12.07 24.53 7.39
CA SER A 43 10.67 24.26 7.73
C SER A 43 9.86 24.02 6.47
N ASN A 44 10.14 22.95 5.73
CA ASN A 44 9.38 22.68 4.51
C ASN A 44 7.94 22.30 4.90
N PHE A 45 7.00 23.25 4.72
CA PHE A 45 5.59 23.09 5.08
C PHE A 45 4.98 21.84 4.45
N TYR A 46 5.45 21.47 3.25
CA TYR A 46 5.02 20.27 2.55
C TYR A 46 5.46 19.00 3.28
N GLU A 47 6.70 18.89 3.76
CA GLU A 47 7.16 17.71 4.51
C GLU A 47 6.42 17.55 5.84
N LYS A 48 6.23 18.65 6.58
CA LYS A 48 5.49 18.62 7.87
C LYS A 48 4.02 18.21 7.68
N ASN A 49 3.43 18.49 6.51
CA ASN A 49 2.04 18.17 6.19
C ASN A 49 1.88 17.04 5.16
N LYS A 50 2.97 16.33 4.79
CA LYS A 50 2.95 15.32 3.71
C LYS A 50 1.92 14.23 3.96
N GLY A 51 1.71 13.83 5.21
CA GLY A 51 0.68 12.87 5.59
C GLY A 51 -0.78 13.35 5.41
N ARG A 52 -1.00 14.66 5.26
CA ARG A 52 -2.34 15.26 5.03
C ARG A 52 -2.65 15.42 3.54
N THR A 53 -1.66 15.30 2.66
CA THR A 53 -1.86 15.39 1.20
C THR A 53 -2.60 14.16 0.68
N LYS A 54 -3.20 14.28 -0.50
CA LYS A 54 -3.88 13.15 -1.16
C LYS A 54 -2.91 11.99 -1.41
N GLU A 55 -1.69 12.30 -1.84
CA GLU A 55 -0.61 11.35 -2.08
C GLU A 55 -0.15 10.66 -0.79
N GLY A 56 0.07 11.43 0.29
CA GLY A 56 0.49 10.85 1.58
C GLY A 56 -0.58 9.93 2.19
N LYS A 57 -1.87 10.26 2.02
CA LYS A 57 -2.97 9.38 2.40
C LYS A 57 -3.02 8.12 1.54
N GLN A 58 -2.86 8.23 0.23
CA GLN A 58 -2.85 7.10 -0.68
C GLN A 58 -1.68 6.15 -0.40
N LYS A 59 -0.49 6.67 -0.09
CA LYS A 59 0.66 5.87 0.35
C LYS A 59 0.38 5.11 1.64
N ARG A 60 -0.18 5.77 2.66
CA ARG A 60 -0.56 5.10 3.92
C ARG A 60 -1.59 4.01 3.69
N MET A 61 -2.61 4.28 2.87
CA MET A 61 -3.65 3.31 2.55
C MET A 61 -3.07 2.10 1.83
N MET A 62 -2.16 2.31 0.87
CA MET A 62 -1.47 1.22 0.18
C MET A 62 -0.63 0.36 1.12
N VAL A 63 0.12 0.97 2.05
CA VAL A 63 0.89 0.20 3.06
C VAL A 63 -0.02 -0.70 3.88
N ILE A 64 -1.16 -0.18 4.35
CA ILE A 64 -2.14 -0.97 5.11
C ILE A 64 -2.72 -2.10 4.25
N SER A 65 -3.14 -1.81 3.02
CA SER A 65 -3.67 -2.80 2.09
C SER A 65 -2.65 -3.90 1.76
N SER A 66 -1.38 -3.56 1.57
CA SER A 66 -0.31 -4.53 1.33
C SER A 66 -0.04 -5.44 2.53
N ILE A 67 -0.10 -4.91 3.76
CA ILE A 67 0.05 -5.72 4.98
C ILE A 67 -1.11 -6.71 5.11
N VAL A 68 -2.36 -6.23 4.94
CA VAL A 68 -3.55 -7.08 4.99
C VAL A 68 -3.49 -8.18 3.94
N PHE A 69 -3.08 -7.83 2.72
CA PHE A 69 -2.87 -8.79 1.64
C PHE A 69 -1.85 -9.86 2.02
N GLY A 70 -0.67 -9.48 2.53
CA GLY A 70 0.37 -10.42 2.93
C GLY A 70 -0.06 -11.36 4.07
N VAL A 71 -0.79 -10.86 5.08
CA VAL A 71 -1.33 -11.70 6.15
C VAL A 71 -2.33 -12.71 5.60
N LEU A 72 -3.24 -12.28 4.71
CA LEU A 72 -4.18 -13.18 4.05
C LEU A 72 -3.46 -14.24 3.21
N THR A 73 -2.39 -13.90 2.50
CA THR A 73 -1.57 -14.85 1.75
C THR A 73 -0.99 -15.92 2.66
N LEU A 74 -0.45 -15.54 3.82
CA LEU A 74 0.09 -16.50 4.80
C LEU A 74 -0.99 -17.43 5.36
N VAL A 75 -2.14 -16.87 5.75
CA VAL A 75 -3.27 -17.64 6.28
C VAL A 75 -3.77 -18.64 5.24
N LEU A 76 -4.01 -18.20 4.00
CA LEU A 76 -4.40 -19.08 2.90
C LEU A 76 -3.34 -20.14 2.59
N GLY A 77 -2.06 -19.77 2.60
CA GLY A 77 -0.95 -20.70 2.37
C GLY A 77 -0.90 -21.83 3.40
N ILE A 78 -1.02 -21.50 4.69
CA ILE A 78 -1.11 -22.48 5.77
C ILE A 78 -2.37 -23.32 5.62
N LEU A 79 -3.51 -22.68 5.34
CA LEU A 79 -4.79 -23.36 5.20
C LEU A 79 -4.78 -24.33 4.01
N TYR A 80 -4.04 -24.08 2.94
CA TYR A 80 -3.93 -24.97 1.78
C TYR A 80 -2.91 -26.09 1.96
N LEU A 81 -1.85 -25.85 2.73
CA LEU A 81 -0.78 -26.82 3.00
C LEU A 81 -1.19 -27.84 4.08
N ALA A 82 -2.03 -27.43 5.04
CA ALA A 82 -2.66 -28.30 6.04
C ALA A 82 -3.87 -29.06 5.47
#